data_AF-A0A0C9YSW8-F1
#
_entry.id   AF-A0A0C9YSW8-F1
#
_cell.length_a   1.000
_cell.length_b   1.000
_cell.length_c   1.000
_cell.angle_alpha   90.00
_cell.angle_beta   90.00
_cell.angle_gamma   90.00
#
_symmetry.space_group_name_H-M   'P 1'
#
loop_
_entity.id
_entity.type
_entity.pdbx_description
1 polymer ?
#
loop_
_entity_poly.entity_id
_entity_poly.type
_entity_poly.pdbx_seq_one_letter_code
_entity_poly.pdbx_strand_id
1 'polypeptide(L)'
;MSSICERASKSQVCAESTLILHFLCTGMQTQGSLPLLLKTTLDEYHTKASLEYTEVTFDFGTQKKLNQWRAKAKKLGAKLGASDFKRKIIFVTVHSEVTRGDLFSGKDEKGGDVAMRVEEFMSCLFSPPLEEVMYTSTLFMLTCGPLVSFQESFTSMQQSIRHLQPEYTIAFTALNFINAVLKPFLVSYGVQVLIEGHALGDVLQDLLNVSLGLRMHSDVILFHVAGLISSKAPFLLRRASLATTPLVTGYRYSWYHSHQRPWGNSLPIGCKKCAAICPWGRSKLDPQPDQPKARVTKCQSKGCNFEVRTQPLPHEYQVLRGDETSGWLKYVICAAEPL
;
A
#
# COMPACT_ATOMS: atom_id res chain seq x y z
N MET A 1 -19.49 -19.70 0.14
CA MET A 1 -18.68 -20.93 -0.01
C MET A 1 -18.38 -21.28 -1.47
N SER A 2 -19.23 -20.94 -2.47
CA SER A 2 -18.94 -21.26 -3.88
C SER A 2 -17.62 -20.68 -4.42
N SER A 3 -17.20 -19.49 -3.97
CA SER A 3 -15.99 -18.84 -4.49
C SER A 3 -14.65 -19.48 -4.04
N ILE A 4 -14.63 -20.26 -2.96
CA ILE A 4 -13.37 -20.86 -2.46
C ILE A 4 -13.05 -22.12 -3.27
N CYS A 5 -14.03 -23.01 -3.45
CA CYS A 5 -13.85 -24.22 -4.26
C CYS A 5 -13.55 -23.89 -5.74
N GLU A 6 -14.19 -22.85 -6.28
CA GLU A 6 -13.94 -22.41 -7.65
C GLU A 6 -12.52 -21.87 -7.84
N ARG A 7 -11.98 -21.11 -6.88
CA ARG A 7 -10.59 -20.61 -6.96
C ARG A 7 -9.56 -21.72 -6.78
N ALA A 8 -9.79 -22.64 -5.85
CA ALA A 8 -8.92 -23.80 -5.68
C ALA A 8 -8.81 -24.62 -6.98
N SER A 9 -9.91 -24.73 -7.74
CA SER A 9 -9.91 -25.41 -9.05
C SER A 9 -9.15 -24.67 -10.16
N LYS A 10 -8.89 -23.36 -9.97
CA LYS A 10 -8.14 -22.50 -10.89
C LYS A 10 -6.70 -22.24 -10.45
N SER A 11 -6.32 -22.70 -9.25
CA SER A 11 -4.97 -22.55 -8.71
C SER A 11 -4.00 -23.43 -9.51
N GLN A 12 -2.89 -22.84 -9.94
CA GLN A 12 -1.78 -23.55 -10.55
C GLN A 12 -0.49 -23.06 -9.89
N VAL A 13 0.41 -23.98 -9.55
CA VAL A 13 1.73 -23.62 -9.03
C VAL A 13 2.49 -22.88 -10.13
N CYS A 14 2.66 -21.59 -9.94
CA CYS A 14 3.37 -20.67 -10.81
C CYS A 14 4.79 -20.48 -10.28
N ALA A 15 5.79 -20.71 -11.13
CA ALA A 15 7.21 -20.51 -10.82
C ALA A 15 7.85 -19.47 -11.76
N GLU A 16 7.08 -18.45 -12.14
CA GLU A 16 7.51 -17.37 -13.03
C GLU A 16 8.73 -16.61 -12.48
N SER A 17 9.62 -16.14 -13.37
CA SER A 17 10.79 -15.36 -12.96
C SER A 17 10.35 -14.12 -12.18
N THR A 18 10.81 -14.03 -10.93
CA THR A 18 10.34 -13.06 -9.96
C THR A 18 11.50 -12.25 -9.39
N LEU A 19 11.37 -10.93 -9.45
CA LEU A 19 12.25 -9.97 -8.79
C LEU A 19 11.57 -9.41 -7.54
N ILE A 20 12.24 -9.50 -6.40
CA ILE A 20 11.92 -8.76 -5.18
C ILE A 20 12.99 -7.69 -4.99
N LEU A 21 12.62 -6.43 -5.15
CA LEU A 21 13.51 -5.29 -5.01
C LEU A 21 13.12 -4.47 -3.78
N HIS A 22 14.06 -4.23 -2.89
CA HIS A 22 13.82 -3.50 -1.64
C HIS A 22 14.70 -2.26 -1.55
N PHE A 23 14.09 -1.09 -1.67
CA PHE A 23 14.72 0.19 -1.39
C PHE A 23 14.54 0.57 0.07
N LEU A 24 15.66 0.85 0.73
CA LEU A 24 15.71 1.21 2.14
C LEU A 24 16.33 2.60 2.28
N CYS A 25 15.60 3.55 2.88
CA CYS A 25 16.20 4.82 3.24
C CYS A 25 17.27 4.60 4.32
N THR A 26 18.39 5.32 4.22
CA THR A 26 19.46 5.23 5.23
C THR A 26 18.92 5.48 6.65
N GLY A 27 19.38 4.69 7.63
CA GLY A 27 18.94 4.77 9.02
C GLY A 27 17.66 3.99 9.36
N MET A 28 16.98 3.40 8.38
CA MET A 28 15.83 2.53 8.63
C MET A 28 16.26 1.17 9.22
N GLN A 29 15.50 0.65 10.18
CA GLN A 29 15.71 -0.70 10.72
C GLN A 29 15.13 -1.78 9.80
N THR A 30 15.87 -2.87 9.61
CA THR A 30 15.48 -4.01 8.75
C THR A 30 15.04 -5.24 9.51
N GLN A 31 15.00 -5.20 10.85
CA GLN A 31 14.61 -6.35 11.64
C GLN A 31 13.16 -6.77 11.31
N GLY A 32 12.98 -8.02 10.91
CA GLY A 32 11.68 -8.51 10.43
C GLY A 32 11.29 -7.97 9.06
N SER A 33 12.28 -7.67 8.20
CA SER A 33 12.13 -7.24 6.81
C SER A 33 11.03 -8.01 6.08
N LEU A 34 9.97 -7.30 5.70
CA LEU A 34 8.85 -7.85 4.94
C LEU A 34 9.29 -8.41 3.57
N PRO A 35 10.15 -7.72 2.79
CA PRO A 35 10.66 -8.26 1.52
C PRO A 35 11.41 -9.59 1.70
N LEU A 36 12.21 -9.70 2.75
CA LEU A 36 12.92 -10.94 3.06
C LEU A 36 11.95 -12.06 3.47
N LEU A 37 10.91 -11.74 4.24
CA LEU A 37 9.85 -12.70 4.56
C LEU A 37 9.14 -13.22 3.31
N LEU A 38 8.83 -12.33 2.35
CA LEU A 38 8.25 -12.74 1.08
C LEU A 38 9.21 -13.66 0.32
N LYS A 39 10.49 -13.29 0.21
CA LYS A 39 11.53 -14.11 -0.41
C LYS A 39 11.56 -15.51 0.22
N THR A 40 11.63 -15.61 1.54
CA THR A 40 11.63 -16.90 2.26
C THR A 40 10.37 -17.72 1.98
N THR A 41 9.20 -17.06 1.84
CA THR A 41 7.94 -17.75 1.50
C THR A 41 7.99 -18.38 0.10
N LEU A 42 8.77 -17.80 -0.82
CA LEU A 42 8.86 -18.24 -2.21
C LEU A 42 10.03 -19.20 -2.47
N ASP A 43 11.00 -19.32 -1.56
CA ASP A 43 12.25 -20.06 -1.78
C ASP A 43 12.04 -21.52 -2.20
N GLU A 44 11.03 -22.19 -1.65
CA GLU A 44 10.75 -23.60 -1.94
C GLU A 44 10.08 -23.80 -3.31
N TYR A 45 9.54 -22.73 -3.91
CA TYR A 45 8.80 -22.77 -5.17
C TYR A 45 9.64 -22.30 -6.37
N HIS A 46 10.82 -21.74 -6.11
CA HIS A 46 11.69 -21.18 -7.15
C HIS A 46 13.09 -21.75 -7.10
N THR A 47 13.73 -21.79 -8.27
CA THR A 47 15.18 -21.96 -8.36
C THR A 47 15.91 -20.65 -8.08
N LYS A 48 17.21 -20.72 -7.77
CA LYS A 48 18.08 -19.53 -7.66
C LYS A 48 18.11 -18.66 -8.92
N ALA A 49 17.78 -19.22 -10.09
CA ALA A 49 17.74 -18.48 -11.35
C ALA A 49 16.38 -17.79 -11.60
N SER A 50 15.32 -18.24 -10.93
CA SER A 50 13.95 -17.73 -11.12
C SER A 50 13.47 -16.80 -10.02
N LEU A 51 14.21 -16.66 -8.91
CA LEU A 51 13.88 -15.73 -7.83
C LEU A 51 15.12 -14.89 -7.48
N GLU A 52 15.06 -13.59 -7.78
CA GLU A 52 16.10 -12.64 -7.39
C GLU A 52 15.59 -11.72 -6.27
N TYR A 53 16.34 -11.64 -5.17
CA TYR A 53 16.14 -10.66 -4.12
C TYR A 53 17.31 -9.68 -4.10
N THR A 54 17.00 -8.38 -4.20
CA THR A 54 17.98 -7.31 -4.15
C THR A 54 17.56 -6.25 -3.15
N GLU A 55 18.35 -6.06 -2.09
CA GLU A 55 18.18 -4.98 -1.13
C GLU A 55 19.17 -3.84 -1.43
N VAL A 56 18.68 -2.60 -1.45
CA VAL A 56 19.43 -1.42 -1.84
C VAL A 56 19.13 -0.28 -0.89
N THR A 57 20.15 0.12 -0.12
CA THR A 57 20.09 1.36 0.64
C THR A 57 20.29 2.57 -0.27
N PHE A 58 19.49 3.62 -0.05
CA PHE A 58 19.64 4.92 -0.69
C PHE A 58 19.80 6.03 0.35
N ASP A 59 20.53 7.07 -0.06
CA ASP A 59 20.63 8.36 0.62
C ASP A 59 20.93 9.37 -0.47
N PHE A 60 20.05 10.35 -0.63
CA PHE A 60 20.27 11.48 -1.53
C PHE A 60 19.95 12.81 -0.84
N GLY A 61 20.14 12.88 0.49
CA GLY A 61 19.94 14.09 1.30
C GLY A 61 20.93 15.24 1.01
N THR A 62 21.93 15.02 0.15
CA THR A 62 22.79 16.08 -0.39
C THR A 62 23.02 15.86 -1.89
N GLN A 63 23.38 16.93 -2.61
CA GLN A 63 23.64 16.83 -4.06
C GLN A 63 24.75 15.81 -4.40
N LYS A 64 25.79 15.73 -3.57
CA LYS A 64 26.88 14.75 -3.73
C LYS A 64 26.34 13.33 -3.63
N LYS A 65 25.51 13.05 -2.62
CA LYS A 65 24.90 11.74 -2.40
C LYS A 65 23.87 11.40 -3.48
N LEU A 66 23.11 12.38 -3.98
CA LEU A 66 22.22 12.21 -5.13
C LEU A 66 22.97 11.81 -6.41
N ASN A 67 24.12 12.42 -6.69
CA ASN A 67 24.94 12.04 -7.84
C ASN A 67 25.48 10.61 -7.70
N GLN A 68 25.88 10.21 -6.49
CA GLN A 68 26.29 8.83 -6.20
C GLN A 68 25.12 7.85 -6.36
N TRP A 69 23.93 8.23 -5.88
CA TRP A 69 22.72 7.45 -6.06
C TRP A 69 22.40 7.24 -7.54
N ARG A 70 22.42 8.29 -8.37
CA ARG A 70 22.17 8.18 -9.82
C ARG A 70 23.13 7.21 -10.50
N ALA A 71 24.42 7.25 -10.15
CA ALA A 71 25.39 6.30 -10.69
C ALA A 71 25.10 4.85 -10.26
N LYS A 72 24.66 4.65 -9.00
CA LYS A 72 24.23 3.34 -8.47
C LYS A 72 22.94 2.85 -9.14
N ALA A 73 21.93 3.70 -9.26
CA ALA A 73 20.67 3.43 -9.92
C ALA A 73 20.87 3.07 -11.39
N LYS A 74 21.78 3.75 -12.09
CA LYS A 74 22.17 3.40 -13.47
C LYS A 74 22.70 1.98 -13.59
N LYS A 75 23.64 1.60 -12.72
CA LYS A 75 24.21 0.23 -12.68
C LYS A 75 23.15 -0.82 -12.31
N LEU A 76 22.31 -0.50 -11.33
CA LEU A 76 21.22 -1.38 -10.88
C LEU A 76 20.19 -1.60 -11.98
N GLY A 77 19.72 -0.53 -12.61
CA GLY A 77 18.75 -0.61 -13.72
C GLY A 77 19.30 -1.40 -14.90
N ALA A 78 20.58 -1.20 -15.28
CA ALA A 78 21.22 -1.99 -16.32
C ALA A 78 21.30 -3.49 -15.97
N LYS A 79 21.64 -3.82 -14.71
CA LYS A 79 21.70 -5.21 -14.22
C LYS A 79 20.31 -5.86 -14.27
N LEU A 80 19.30 -5.19 -13.73
CA LEU A 80 17.94 -5.73 -13.62
C LEU A 80 17.23 -5.78 -14.98
N GLY A 81 17.46 -4.78 -15.83
CA GLY A 81 16.89 -4.71 -17.19
C GLY A 81 17.46 -5.76 -18.15
N ALA A 82 18.63 -6.33 -17.87
CA ALA A 82 19.18 -7.45 -18.62
C ALA A 82 18.42 -8.77 -18.39
N SER A 83 17.57 -8.83 -17.35
CA SER A 83 16.81 -10.02 -16.98
C SER A 83 15.32 -9.86 -17.34
N ASP A 84 14.72 -10.90 -17.92
CA ASP A 84 13.29 -10.93 -18.25
C ASP A 84 12.47 -11.46 -17.06
N PHE A 85 12.32 -10.61 -16.03
CA PHE A 85 11.44 -10.91 -14.88
C PHE A 85 9.97 -10.75 -15.29
N LYS A 86 9.20 -11.84 -15.16
CA LYS A 86 7.74 -11.80 -15.36
C LYS A 86 7.02 -11.10 -14.23
N ARG A 87 7.53 -11.22 -12.99
CA ARG A 87 6.96 -10.57 -11.81
C ARG A 87 7.99 -9.67 -11.15
N LYS A 88 7.57 -8.47 -10.77
CA LYS A 88 8.41 -7.47 -10.12
C LYS A 88 7.67 -6.92 -8.90
N ILE A 89 8.18 -7.22 -7.72
CA ILE A 89 7.62 -6.77 -6.45
C ILE A 89 8.64 -5.82 -5.82
N ILE A 90 8.25 -4.56 -5.70
CA ILE A 90 9.14 -3.48 -5.30
C ILE A 90 8.65 -2.93 -3.97
N PHE A 91 9.55 -2.84 -2.99
CA PHE A 91 9.27 -2.29 -1.68
C PHE A 91 10.09 -1.03 -1.48
N VAL A 92 9.45 0.03 -1.00
CA VAL A 92 10.12 1.26 -0.58
C VAL A 92 9.86 1.45 0.90
N THR A 93 10.91 1.30 1.71
CA THR A 93 10.85 1.49 3.17
C THR A 93 11.47 2.83 3.53
N VAL A 94 10.60 3.76 3.91
CA VAL A 94 10.99 5.15 4.20
C VAL A 94 9.95 5.77 5.12
N HIS A 95 10.36 6.70 5.98
CA HIS A 95 9.42 7.49 6.75
C HIS A 95 8.81 8.62 5.90
N SER A 96 7.67 9.14 6.32
CA SER A 96 7.10 10.38 5.78
C SER A 96 7.05 11.43 6.88
N GLU A 97 7.26 12.69 6.51
CA GLU A 97 7.12 13.83 7.42
C GLU A 97 5.67 13.97 7.89
N VAL A 98 5.46 14.09 9.20
CA VAL A 98 4.11 14.12 9.81
C VAL A 98 3.31 15.38 9.51
N THR A 99 3.97 16.46 9.09
CA THR A 99 3.36 17.78 8.87
C THR A 99 2.92 18.00 7.42
N ARG A 100 3.61 17.39 6.46
CA ARG A 100 3.38 17.62 5.03
C ARG A 100 3.17 16.35 4.21
N GLY A 101 3.61 15.18 4.69
CA GLY A 101 3.55 13.92 3.95
C GLY A 101 4.72 13.69 2.98
N ASP A 102 5.70 14.59 2.95
CA ASP A 102 6.95 14.44 2.19
C ASP A 102 7.75 13.20 2.64
N LEU A 103 8.56 12.63 1.74
CA LEU A 103 9.32 11.42 2.01
C LEU A 103 10.77 11.73 2.39
N PHE A 104 11.28 11.06 3.42
CA PHE A 104 12.68 11.24 3.82
C PHE A 104 13.63 10.68 2.76
N SER A 105 14.49 11.54 2.21
CA SER A 105 15.43 11.20 1.15
C SER A 105 16.83 10.83 1.67
N GLY A 106 17.08 11.05 2.95
CA GLY A 106 18.32 10.68 3.62
C GLY A 106 18.77 11.74 4.60
N LYS A 107 20.09 11.90 4.73
CA LYS A 107 20.69 12.79 5.74
C LYS A 107 21.48 13.92 5.07
N ASP A 108 21.41 15.12 5.63
CA ASP A 108 22.26 16.24 5.22
C ASP A 108 23.73 16.04 5.69
N GLU A 109 24.57 17.07 5.52
CA GLU A 109 25.98 17.03 5.94
C GLU A 109 26.16 17.02 7.47
N LYS A 110 25.14 17.47 8.22
CA LYS A 110 25.12 17.52 9.69
C LYS A 110 24.43 16.31 10.32
N GLY A 111 23.91 15.38 9.50
CA GLY A 111 23.15 14.22 9.97
C GLY A 111 21.67 14.50 10.24
N GLY A 112 21.17 15.68 9.88
CA GLY A 112 19.75 16.04 9.93
C GLY A 112 18.96 15.30 8.83
N ASP A 113 17.72 14.96 9.14
CA ASP A 113 16.81 14.33 8.18
C ASP A 113 16.37 15.32 7.10
N VAL A 114 16.45 14.89 5.83
CA VAL A 114 15.99 15.66 4.67
C VAL A 114 14.76 14.98 4.10
N ALA A 115 13.69 15.74 3.89
CA ALA A 115 12.47 15.28 3.25
C ALA A 115 12.29 15.98 1.89
N MET A 116 11.68 15.28 0.95
CA MET A 116 11.43 15.75 -0.41
C MET A 116 9.99 15.49 -0.78
N ARG A 117 9.45 16.31 -1.69
CA ARG A 117 8.13 16.08 -2.26
C ARG A 117 8.07 14.70 -2.90
N VAL A 118 6.90 14.06 -2.80
CA VAL A 118 6.72 12.67 -3.25
C VAL A 118 7.14 12.47 -4.70
N GLU A 119 6.72 13.35 -5.61
CA GLU A 119 7.07 13.27 -7.04
C GLU A 119 8.59 13.38 -7.28
N GLU A 120 9.24 14.32 -6.60
CA GLU A 120 10.69 14.52 -6.70
C GLU A 120 11.45 13.32 -6.13
N PHE A 121 10.99 12.80 -4.98
CA PHE A 121 11.54 11.59 -4.37
C PHE A 121 11.44 10.40 -5.31
N MET A 122 10.26 10.16 -5.91
CA MET A 122 10.03 9.04 -6.81
C MET A 122 10.88 9.16 -8.08
N SER A 123 11.01 10.37 -8.63
CA SER A 123 11.88 10.66 -9.78
C SER A 123 13.37 10.45 -9.47
N CYS A 124 13.81 10.80 -8.26
CA CYS A 124 15.19 10.54 -7.82
C CYS A 124 15.44 9.06 -7.57
N LEU A 125 14.53 8.37 -6.88
CA LEU A 125 14.66 6.96 -6.54
C LEU A 125 14.68 6.09 -7.80
N PHE A 126 13.79 6.37 -8.75
CA PHE A 126 13.63 5.60 -9.98
C PHE A 126 14.25 6.29 -11.20
N SER A 127 15.39 6.96 -11.05
CA SER A 127 16.06 7.61 -12.18
C SER A 127 16.41 6.62 -13.31
N PRO A 128 16.35 7.03 -14.60
CA PRO A 128 16.67 6.16 -15.72
C PRO A 128 18.02 5.44 -15.58
N PRO A 129 18.11 4.14 -15.92
CA PRO A 129 17.08 3.29 -16.54
C PRO A 129 16.23 2.52 -15.52
N LEU A 130 16.30 2.85 -14.23
CA LEU A 130 15.62 2.08 -13.17
C LEU A 130 14.09 2.23 -13.21
N GLU A 131 13.58 3.34 -13.75
CA GLU A 131 12.14 3.53 -14.03
C GLU A 131 11.52 2.40 -14.86
N GLU A 132 12.27 1.78 -15.78
CA GLU A 132 11.75 0.69 -16.63
C GLU A 132 11.40 -0.56 -15.80
N VAL A 133 12.07 -0.74 -14.66
CA VAL A 133 11.76 -1.82 -13.71
C VAL A 133 10.38 -1.61 -13.08
N MET A 134 9.91 -0.37 -12.93
CA MET A 134 8.61 -0.05 -12.33
C MET A 134 7.42 -0.44 -13.19
N TYR A 135 7.56 -0.40 -14.52
CA TYR A 135 6.46 -0.73 -15.43
C TYR A 135 5.89 -2.12 -15.12
N THR A 136 4.58 -2.27 -14.98
CA THR A 136 3.90 -3.55 -14.64
C THR A 136 4.44 -4.22 -13.36
N SER A 137 4.91 -3.44 -12.38
CA SER A 137 5.33 -3.96 -11.07
C SER A 137 4.22 -3.85 -10.03
N THR A 138 4.36 -4.57 -8.91
CA THR A 138 3.63 -4.31 -7.67
C THR A 138 4.52 -3.51 -6.74
N LEU A 139 4.11 -2.28 -6.40
CA LEU A 139 4.80 -1.38 -5.49
C LEU A 139 4.17 -1.41 -4.09
N PHE A 140 4.97 -1.72 -3.07
CA PHE A 140 4.62 -1.54 -1.67
C PHE A 140 5.34 -0.31 -1.10
N MET A 141 4.57 0.73 -0.79
CA MET A 141 5.04 1.90 -0.05
C MET A 141 4.94 1.60 1.45
N LEU A 142 6.03 1.10 2.03
CA LEU A 142 6.16 0.83 3.46
C LEU A 142 6.51 2.13 4.21
N THR A 143 5.56 3.07 4.17
CA THR A 143 5.68 4.42 4.72
C THR A 143 4.57 4.71 5.71
N CYS A 144 4.74 5.76 6.49
CA CYS A 144 3.69 6.24 7.38
C CYS A 144 2.52 6.87 6.60
N GLY A 145 1.38 6.97 7.28
CA GLY A 145 0.11 7.51 6.79
C GLY A 145 0.10 8.92 6.20
N PRO A 146 0.95 9.86 6.65
CA PRO A 146 1.02 11.20 6.07
C PRO A 146 1.12 11.20 4.54
N LEU A 147 1.85 10.25 3.93
CA LEU A 147 1.97 10.11 2.47
C LEU A 147 0.60 10.14 1.75
N VAL A 148 -0.41 9.51 2.33
CA VAL A 148 -1.74 9.37 1.72
C VAL A 148 -2.83 10.15 2.44
N SER A 149 -2.48 10.84 3.52
CA SER A 149 -3.42 11.65 4.31
C SER A 149 -3.37 13.12 3.93
N PHE A 150 -2.23 13.61 3.43
CA PHE A 150 -2.11 14.97 2.91
C PHE A 150 -2.44 15.00 1.42
N GLN A 151 -3.31 15.93 1.03
CA GLN A 151 -3.80 16.03 -0.35
C GLN A 151 -2.68 16.27 -1.37
N GLU A 152 -1.70 17.13 -1.06
CA GLU A 152 -0.56 17.41 -1.95
C GLU A 152 0.28 16.13 -2.18
N SER A 153 0.65 15.44 -1.11
CA SER A 153 1.39 14.17 -1.19
C SER A 153 0.62 13.08 -1.92
N PHE A 154 -0.69 12.97 -1.68
CA PHE A 154 -1.56 12.02 -2.36
C PHE A 154 -1.62 12.30 -3.87
N THR A 155 -1.81 13.55 -4.28
CA THR A 155 -1.80 13.95 -5.69
C THR A 155 -0.44 13.68 -6.35
N SER A 156 0.66 14.02 -5.67
CA SER A 156 2.02 13.72 -6.18
C SER A 156 2.30 12.23 -6.28
N MET A 157 1.76 11.41 -5.37
CA MET A 157 1.83 9.95 -5.48
C MET A 157 1.05 9.46 -6.70
N GLN A 158 -0.16 9.97 -6.95
CA GLN A 158 -0.93 9.64 -8.15
C GLN A 158 -0.15 10.01 -9.42
N GLN A 159 0.44 11.21 -9.50
CA GLN A 159 1.28 11.63 -10.63
C GLN A 159 2.46 10.68 -10.85
N SER A 160 3.14 10.28 -9.78
CA SER A 160 4.24 9.32 -9.85
C SER A 160 3.80 7.95 -10.36
N ILE A 161 2.62 7.48 -9.95
CA ILE A 161 2.01 6.23 -10.46
C ILE A 161 1.68 6.36 -11.95
N ARG A 162 1.13 7.51 -12.38
CA ARG A 162 0.83 7.76 -13.81
C ARG A 162 2.10 7.73 -14.67
N HIS A 163 3.20 8.26 -14.13
CA HIS A 163 4.48 8.32 -14.81
C HIS A 163 5.19 6.96 -14.87
N LEU A 164 5.32 6.28 -13.71
CA LEU A 164 6.10 5.03 -13.57
C LEU A 164 5.31 3.78 -13.95
N GLN A 165 3.98 3.86 -13.97
CA GLN A 165 3.05 2.81 -14.38
C GLN A 165 3.28 1.43 -13.71
N PRO A 166 3.41 1.35 -12.36
CA PRO A 166 3.25 0.09 -11.67
C PRO A 166 1.81 -0.43 -11.88
N GLU A 167 1.63 -1.74 -12.03
CA GLU A 167 0.29 -2.33 -12.13
C GLU A 167 -0.50 -2.11 -10.83
N TYR A 168 0.15 -2.35 -9.69
CA TYR A 168 -0.44 -2.13 -8.38
C TYR A 168 0.46 -1.26 -7.51
N THR A 169 -0.13 -0.37 -6.74
CA THR A 169 0.56 0.35 -5.66
C THR A 169 -0.22 0.25 -4.37
N ILE A 170 0.43 -0.22 -3.31
CA ILE A 170 -0.15 -0.44 -1.99
C ILE A 170 0.52 0.51 -0.99
N ALA A 171 -0.30 1.29 -0.27
CA ALA A 171 0.13 2.22 0.77
C ALA A 171 -0.80 2.15 2.00
N PHE A 172 -0.43 2.81 3.09
CA PHE A 172 -1.08 2.65 4.40
C PHE A 172 -1.40 4.00 5.03
N THR A 173 -2.48 4.06 5.82
CA THR A 173 -2.97 5.33 6.41
C THR A 173 -2.53 5.58 7.86
N ALA A 174 -1.85 4.63 8.51
CA ALA A 174 -1.52 4.76 9.93
C ALA A 174 -0.40 5.79 10.13
N LEU A 175 -0.63 6.78 11.00
CA LEU A 175 0.36 7.83 11.29
C LEU A 175 1.72 7.25 11.71
N ASN A 176 1.71 6.22 12.54
CA ASN A 176 2.90 5.45 12.93
C ASN A 176 2.74 4.03 12.38
N PHE A 177 3.03 3.86 11.09
CA PHE A 177 2.85 2.56 10.47
C PHE A 177 3.85 1.54 11.01
N ILE A 178 3.34 0.36 11.39
CA ILE A 178 4.13 -0.72 11.98
C ILE A 178 4.17 -1.85 10.96
N ASN A 179 5.25 -1.94 10.20
CA ASN A 179 5.37 -2.91 9.10
C ASN A 179 5.09 -4.37 9.54
N ALA A 180 5.37 -4.71 10.80
CA ALA A 180 5.13 -6.06 11.32
C ALA A 180 3.66 -6.54 11.22
N VAL A 181 2.68 -5.62 11.18
CA VAL A 181 1.26 -6.00 11.04
C VAL A 181 0.92 -6.58 9.67
N LEU A 182 1.79 -6.40 8.67
CA LEU A 182 1.63 -6.92 7.31
C LEU A 182 2.14 -8.35 7.13
N LYS A 183 2.79 -8.98 8.11
CA LYS A 183 3.36 -10.31 7.92
C LYS A 183 2.33 -11.34 7.42
N PRO A 184 1.12 -11.47 8.01
CA PRO A 184 0.12 -12.40 7.49
C PRO A 184 -0.39 -12.03 6.09
N PHE A 185 -0.53 -10.73 5.81
CA PHE A 185 -0.90 -10.22 4.49
C PHE A 185 0.10 -10.69 3.45
N LEU A 186 1.38 -10.50 3.73
CA LEU A 186 2.44 -10.71 2.75
C LEU A 186 2.72 -12.19 2.49
N VAL A 187 2.67 -13.03 3.53
CA VAL A 187 2.76 -14.49 3.37
C VAL A 187 1.60 -14.98 2.50
N SER A 188 0.37 -14.52 2.79
CA SER A 188 -0.80 -14.91 2.02
C SER A 188 -0.78 -14.36 0.59
N TYR A 189 -0.20 -13.19 0.38
CA TYR A 189 0.06 -12.62 -0.95
C TYR A 189 1.05 -13.49 -1.73
N GLY A 190 2.15 -13.90 -1.09
CA GLY A 190 3.12 -14.82 -1.69
C GLY A 190 2.47 -16.12 -2.13
N VAL A 191 1.63 -16.72 -1.29
CA VAL A 191 0.90 -17.95 -1.64
C VAL A 191 -0.14 -17.69 -2.74
N GLN A 192 -1.13 -16.84 -2.50
CA GLN A 192 -2.29 -16.76 -3.40
C GLN A 192 -1.98 -16.05 -4.72
N VAL A 193 -1.14 -15.01 -4.69
CA VAL A 193 -0.83 -14.24 -5.90
C VAL A 193 0.37 -14.81 -6.60
N LEU A 194 1.48 -15.05 -5.89
CA LEU A 194 2.75 -15.43 -6.52
C LEU A 194 2.84 -16.91 -6.85
N ILE A 195 2.40 -17.78 -5.94
CA ILE A 195 2.45 -19.23 -6.13
C ILE A 195 1.20 -19.75 -6.84
N GLU A 196 -0.01 -19.37 -6.41
CA GLU A 196 -1.26 -19.89 -6.99
C GLU A 196 -1.72 -19.13 -8.25
N GLY A 197 -1.10 -17.99 -8.54
CA GLY A 197 -1.33 -17.21 -9.75
C GLY A 197 -2.64 -16.42 -9.77
N HIS A 198 -3.30 -16.21 -8.62
CA HIS A 198 -4.51 -15.40 -8.57
C HIS A 198 -4.23 -13.91 -8.80
N ALA A 199 -5.13 -13.22 -9.51
CA ALA A 199 -5.07 -11.78 -9.64
C ALA A 199 -5.25 -11.13 -8.26
N LEU A 200 -4.43 -10.11 -7.94
CA LEU A 200 -4.47 -9.45 -6.62
C LEU A 200 -5.88 -8.93 -6.30
N GLY A 201 -6.57 -8.34 -7.29
CA GLY A 201 -7.94 -7.83 -7.12
C GLY A 201 -8.94 -8.88 -6.63
N ASP A 202 -8.79 -10.14 -7.05
CA ASP A 202 -9.73 -11.23 -6.75
C ASP A 202 -9.52 -11.82 -5.35
N VAL A 203 -8.31 -11.72 -4.80
CA VAL A 203 -7.93 -12.29 -3.51
C VAL A 203 -7.68 -11.25 -2.42
N LEU A 204 -7.65 -9.96 -2.76
CA LEU A 204 -7.33 -8.89 -1.81
C LEU A 204 -8.19 -8.93 -0.54
N GLN A 205 -9.49 -9.23 -0.66
CA GLN A 205 -10.34 -9.34 0.51
C GLN A 205 -9.89 -10.47 1.45
N ASP A 206 -9.42 -11.60 0.92
CA ASP A 206 -8.93 -12.70 1.74
C ASP A 206 -7.59 -12.34 2.40
N LEU A 207 -6.70 -11.66 1.67
CA LEU A 207 -5.46 -11.11 2.22
C LEU A 207 -5.73 -10.14 3.39
N LEU A 208 -6.76 -9.30 3.27
CA LEU A 208 -7.19 -8.42 4.34
C LEU A 208 -7.82 -9.18 5.51
N ASN A 209 -8.59 -10.23 5.24
CA ASN A 209 -9.27 -11.02 6.27
C ASN A 209 -8.30 -11.77 7.18
N VAL A 210 -7.22 -12.34 6.64
CA VAL A 210 -6.18 -13.03 7.44
C VAL A 210 -5.29 -12.06 8.21
N SER A 211 -5.32 -10.77 7.86
CA SER A 211 -4.45 -9.74 8.43
C SER A 211 -5.08 -9.04 9.63
N LEU A 212 -5.20 -9.79 10.75
CA LEU A 212 -5.80 -9.26 11.99
C LEU A 212 -5.12 -7.99 12.50
N GLY A 213 -3.79 -7.90 12.36
CA GLY A 213 -3.01 -6.72 12.78
C GLY A 213 -3.36 -5.46 11.99
N LEU A 214 -3.78 -5.57 10.73
CA LEU A 214 -4.20 -4.42 9.92
C LEU A 214 -5.52 -3.83 10.40
N ARG A 215 -6.49 -4.67 10.80
CA ARG A 215 -7.87 -4.29 11.13
C ARG A 215 -7.97 -3.10 12.09
N MET A 216 -7.10 -3.03 13.07
CA MET A 216 -7.10 -1.97 14.09
C MET A 216 -5.98 -0.94 13.93
N HIS A 217 -5.03 -1.20 13.02
CA HIS A 217 -3.82 -0.38 12.90
C HIS A 217 -3.91 0.59 11.73
N SER A 218 -4.29 0.10 10.55
CA SER A 218 -4.18 0.88 9.32
C SER A 218 -5.22 0.47 8.29
N ASP A 219 -5.62 1.45 7.48
CA ASP A 219 -6.35 1.16 6.25
C ASP A 219 -5.34 0.93 5.11
N VAL A 220 -5.75 0.17 4.11
CA VAL A 220 -4.93 -0.14 2.94
C VAL A 220 -5.41 0.70 1.77
N ILE A 221 -4.52 1.49 1.18
CA ILE A 221 -4.74 2.20 -0.07
C ILE A 221 -4.19 1.34 -1.19
N LEU A 222 -5.00 1.09 -2.22
CA LEU A 222 -4.60 0.37 -3.43
C LEU A 222 -4.89 1.22 -4.64
N PHE A 223 -3.85 1.52 -5.42
CA PHE A 223 -4.00 1.97 -6.80
C PHE A 223 -3.80 0.79 -7.75
N HIS A 224 -4.61 0.74 -8.79
CA HIS A 224 -4.50 -0.24 -9.87
C HIS A 224 -4.46 0.50 -11.21
N VAL A 225 -3.44 0.19 -12.03
CA VAL A 225 -3.28 0.69 -13.38
C VAL A 225 -3.66 -0.42 -14.36
N ALA A 226 -4.88 -0.36 -14.89
CA ALA A 226 -5.39 -1.34 -15.84
C ALA A 226 -4.99 -0.99 -17.27
N GLY A 227 -4.93 -2.01 -18.15
CA GLY A 227 -4.65 -1.81 -19.59
C GLY A 227 -3.15 -1.71 -19.93
N LEU A 228 -2.26 -2.08 -19.02
CA LEU A 228 -0.83 -2.20 -19.33
C LEU A 228 -0.58 -3.42 -20.22
N ILE A 229 0.31 -3.27 -21.20
CA ILE A 229 0.63 -4.32 -22.18
C ILE A 229 1.90 -5.05 -21.72
N SER A 230 1.85 -6.39 -21.68
CA SER A 230 2.97 -7.22 -21.26
C SER A 230 4.22 -7.04 -22.14
N SER A 231 5.40 -7.13 -21.50
CA SER A 231 6.67 -6.45 -21.82
C SER A 231 7.46 -6.92 -23.06
N LYS A 232 6.85 -7.47 -24.12
CA LYS A 232 7.64 -7.94 -25.28
C LYS A 232 8.04 -6.85 -26.30
N ALA A 233 7.47 -5.65 -26.25
CA ALA A 233 7.84 -4.56 -27.15
C ALA A 233 8.92 -3.64 -26.56
N PRO A 234 9.88 -3.13 -27.37
CA PRO A 234 10.80 -2.06 -26.97
C PRO A 234 10.05 -0.83 -26.42
N PHE A 235 10.60 -0.16 -25.41
CA PHE A 235 9.96 0.96 -24.69
C PHE A 235 9.43 2.08 -25.63
N LEU A 236 10.18 2.40 -26.69
CA LEU A 236 9.78 3.40 -27.69
C LEU A 236 8.53 3.00 -28.49
N LEU A 237 8.26 1.71 -28.65
CA LEU A 237 7.07 1.19 -29.34
C LEU A 237 5.87 1.01 -28.39
N ARG A 238 6.10 0.94 -27.07
CA ARG A 238 5.02 0.84 -26.07
C ARG A 238 4.19 2.11 -25.94
N ARG A 239 4.82 3.28 -26.12
CA ARG A 239 4.11 4.58 -26.14
C ARG A 239 3.21 4.76 -27.38
N ALA A 240 3.44 4.00 -28.44
CA ALA A 240 2.75 4.14 -29.73
C ALA A 240 1.61 3.13 -29.94
N SER A 241 1.45 2.13 -29.06
CA SER A 241 0.43 1.08 -29.19
C SER A 241 -0.94 1.57 -28.71
N LEU A 242 -1.66 2.21 -29.62
CA LEU A 242 -3.05 2.66 -29.48
C LEU A 242 -4.04 1.49 -29.56
N ALA A 243 -4.64 1.13 -28.43
CA ALA A 243 -5.97 0.50 -28.43
C ALA A 243 -6.77 0.84 -27.17
N THR A 244 -6.11 1.15 -26.04
CA THR A 244 -6.79 1.56 -24.81
C THR A 244 -5.84 2.39 -23.96
N THR A 245 -6.23 3.62 -23.62
CA THR A 245 -5.49 4.44 -22.65
C THR A 245 -5.54 3.72 -21.31
N PRO A 246 -4.40 3.47 -20.64
CA PRO A 246 -4.43 2.80 -19.35
C PRO A 246 -5.26 3.62 -18.35
N LEU A 247 -5.94 2.94 -17.44
CA LEU A 247 -6.84 3.57 -16.47
C LEU A 247 -6.28 3.39 -15.07
N VAL A 248 -6.20 4.48 -14.31
CA VAL A 248 -5.84 4.42 -12.89
C VAL A 248 -7.10 4.48 -12.06
N THR A 249 -7.24 3.53 -11.13
CA THR A 249 -8.30 3.57 -10.12
C THR A 249 -7.69 3.43 -8.73
N GLY A 250 -8.21 4.20 -7.77
CA GLY A 250 -7.78 4.17 -6.38
C GLY A 250 -8.88 3.68 -5.44
N TYR A 251 -8.52 2.78 -4.54
CA TYR A 251 -9.41 2.24 -3.51
C TYR A 251 -8.81 2.39 -2.11
N ARG A 252 -9.67 2.62 -1.12
CA ARG A 252 -9.31 2.53 0.30
C ARG A 252 -10.08 1.39 0.96
N TYR A 253 -9.36 0.47 1.59
CA TYR A 253 -9.91 -0.64 2.34
C TYR A 253 -9.79 -0.33 3.83
N SER A 254 -10.92 -0.07 4.48
CA SER A 254 -10.99 0.26 5.90
C SER A 254 -11.75 -0.83 6.64
N TRP A 255 -11.19 -1.34 7.73
CA TRP A 255 -11.92 -2.28 8.56
C TRP A 255 -12.90 -1.54 9.46
N TYR A 256 -14.18 -1.90 9.39
CA TYR A 256 -15.19 -1.35 10.27
C TYR A 256 -15.44 -2.26 11.47
N HIS A 257 -15.75 -1.64 12.60
CA HIS A 257 -16.24 -2.32 13.78
C HIS A 257 -17.21 -1.44 14.55
N SER A 258 -18.38 -1.97 14.83
CA SER A 258 -19.48 -1.25 15.45
C SER A 258 -19.17 -0.64 16.81
N HIS A 259 -18.17 -1.12 17.55
CA HIS A 259 -17.80 -0.56 18.86
C HIS A 259 -16.48 0.22 18.87
N GLN A 260 -15.68 0.13 17.80
CA GLN A 260 -14.29 0.59 17.83
C GLN A 260 -13.93 1.45 16.63
N ARG A 261 -14.41 1.08 15.45
CA ARG A 261 -14.16 1.78 14.19
C ARG A 261 -15.43 1.93 13.35
N PRO A 262 -16.45 2.69 13.80
CA PRO A 262 -17.63 2.91 12.97
C PRO A 262 -17.22 3.54 11.64
N TRP A 263 -17.64 2.93 10.53
CA TRP A 263 -17.23 3.33 9.17
C TRP A 263 -15.70 3.33 8.93
N GLY A 264 -14.94 2.55 9.70
CA GLY A 264 -13.47 2.56 9.63
C GLY A 264 -12.79 3.72 10.38
N ASN A 265 -13.55 4.62 11.00
CA ASN A 265 -13.00 5.73 11.78
C ASN A 265 -12.78 5.29 13.23
N SER A 266 -11.53 5.27 13.68
CA SER A 266 -11.19 4.88 15.05
C SER A 266 -11.80 5.81 16.07
N LEU A 267 -12.51 5.25 17.04
CA LEU A 267 -12.94 5.98 18.22
C LEU A 267 -11.72 6.30 19.10
N PRO A 268 -11.73 7.42 19.86
CA PRO A 268 -10.65 7.73 20.78
C PRO A 268 -10.45 6.60 21.81
N ILE A 269 -9.21 6.30 22.21
CA ILE A 269 -8.96 5.24 23.21
C ILE A 269 -9.68 5.56 24.53
N GLY A 270 -9.71 6.83 24.94
CA GLY A 270 -10.38 7.27 26.16
C GLY A 270 -11.57 8.19 25.90
N CYS A 271 -12.58 8.14 26.77
CA CYS A 271 -13.65 9.12 26.76
C CYS A 271 -13.11 10.51 27.17
N LYS A 272 -13.29 11.51 26.30
CA LYS A 272 -12.84 12.89 26.57
C LYS A 272 -13.51 13.55 27.79
N LYS A 273 -14.65 13.02 28.26
CA LYS A 273 -15.41 13.56 29.41
C LYS A 273 -15.06 12.89 30.74
N CYS A 274 -14.96 11.57 30.78
CA CYS A 274 -14.77 10.81 32.03
C CYS A 274 -13.45 10.05 32.12
N ALA A 275 -12.59 10.15 31.11
CA ALA A 275 -11.30 9.47 31.00
C ALA A 275 -11.34 7.93 31.04
N ALA A 276 -12.53 7.31 31.07
CA ALA A 276 -12.64 5.87 30.99
C ALA A 276 -12.03 5.34 29.68
N ILE A 277 -11.33 4.21 29.77
CA ILE A 277 -10.58 3.59 28.68
C ILE A 277 -11.49 2.60 27.95
N CYS A 278 -11.53 2.71 26.62
CA CYS A 278 -12.36 1.94 25.70
C CYS A 278 -13.85 1.80 26.14
N PRO A 279 -14.54 2.86 26.59
CA PRO A 279 -15.86 2.73 27.21
C PRO A 279 -17.00 2.73 26.17
N TRP A 280 -16.73 2.41 24.92
CA TRP A 280 -17.65 2.69 23.82
C TRP A 280 -18.65 1.56 23.60
N GLY A 281 -19.94 1.89 23.58
CA GLY A 281 -21.00 0.95 23.24
C GLY A 281 -21.12 0.70 21.74
N ARG A 282 -22.09 -0.13 21.34
CA ARG A 282 -22.40 -0.37 19.92
C ARG A 282 -22.86 0.94 19.26
N SER A 283 -22.23 1.26 18.14
CA SER A 283 -22.57 2.41 17.31
C SER A 283 -23.91 2.20 16.60
N LYS A 284 -24.81 3.19 16.74
CA LYS A 284 -26.17 3.17 16.19
C LYS A 284 -26.33 4.26 15.14
N LEU A 285 -27.35 4.16 14.29
CA LEU A 285 -27.71 5.24 13.37
C LEU A 285 -27.98 6.53 14.17
N ASP A 286 -27.47 7.64 13.67
CA ASP A 286 -27.80 8.95 14.24
C ASP A 286 -29.28 9.25 13.95
N PRO A 287 -30.10 9.57 14.96
CA PRO A 287 -31.50 9.95 14.74
C PRO A 287 -31.65 11.31 14.04
N GLN A 288 -30.58 12.09 13.88
CA GLN A 288 -30.66 13.39 13.22
C GLN A 288 -30.90 13.24 11.69
N PRO A 289 -31.94 13.88 11.15
CA PRO A 289 -32.39 13.67 9.76
C PRO A 289 -31.45 14.27 8.70
N ASP A 290 -30.57 15.20 9.08
CA ASP A 290 -29.60 15.86 8.20
C ASP A 290 -28.42 14.95 7.81
N GLN A 291 -28.20 13.84 8.53
CA GLN A 291 -27.05 12.95 8.31
C GLN A 291 -27.46 11.46 8.36
N PRO A 292 -28.18 10.96 7.34
CA PRO A 292 -28.81 9.63 7.38
C PRO A 292 -27.80 8.46 7.49
N LYS A 293 -26.52 8.70 7.20
CA LYS A 293 -25.44 7.69 7.32
C LYS A 293 -24.56 7.90 8.55
N ALA A 294 -24.76 8.98 9.31
CA ALA A 294 -24.02 9.20 10.54
C ALA A 294 -24.35 8.11 11.55
N ARG A 295 -23.35 7.77 12.35
CA ARG A 295 -23.51 6.87 13.48
C ARG A 295 -23.03 7.53 14.76
N VAL A 296 -23.79 7.31 15.82
CA VAL A 296 -23.52 7.80 17.17
C VAL A 296 -23.03 6.64 18.02
N THR A 297 -21.92 6.87 18.73
CA THR A 297 -21.40 5.95 19.72
C THR A 297 -21.36 6.63 21.09
N LYS A 298 -21.90 5.98 22.13
CA LYS A 298 -21.98 6.55 23.48
C LYS A 298 -20.98 5.90 24.42
N CYS A 299 -20.43 6.69 25.34
CA CYS A 299 -19.70 6.19 26.49
C CYS A 299 -20.64 5.39 27.40
N GLN A 300 -20.19 4.22 27.87
CA GLN A 300 -20.93 3.31 28.75
C GLN A 300 -20.51 3.40 30.23
N SER A 301 -19.55 4.27 30.55
CA SER A 301 -19.16 4.50 31.94
C SER A 301 -20.31 5.12 32.74
N LYS A 302 -20.49 4.65 33.98
CA LYS A 302 -21.59 5.07 34.85
C LYS A 302 -21.62 6.60 34.99
N GLY A 303 -22.76 7.21 34.66
CA GLY A 303 -22.97 8.66 34.72
C GLY A 303 -22.35 9.46 33.57
N CYS A 304 -21.67 8.81 32.61
CA CYS A 304 -21.17 9.46 31.41
C CYS A 304 -22.13 9.24 30.23
N ASN A 305 -22.49 10.31 29.54
CA ASN A 305 -23.30 10.28 28.31
C ASN A 305 -22.58 10.95 27.14
N PHE A 306 -21.25 10.94 27.14
CA PHE A 306 -20.48 11.54 26.05
C PHE A 306 -20.70 10.75 24.75
N GLU A 307 -20.95 11.47 23.66
CA GLU A 307 -21.24 10.89 22.35
C GLU A 307 -20.14 11.25 21.34
N VAL A 308 -19.80 10.30 20.49
CA VAL A 308 -18.95 10.52 19.32
C VAL A 308 -19.79 10.21 18.08
N ARG A 309 -19.87 11.20 17.19
CA ARG A 309 -20.49 11.07 15.87
C ARG A 309 -19.42 10.72 14.85
N THR A 310 -19.76 9.79 13.96
CA THR A 310 -18.90 9.31 12.89
C THR A 310 -19.72 9.22 11.61
N GLN A 311 -19.10 9.52 10.48
CA GLN A 311 -19.72 9.40 9.16
C GLN A 311 -18.83 8.53 8.27
N PRO A 312 -19.41 7.88 7.24
CA PRO A 312 -18.57 7.31 6.19
C PRO A 312 -17.77 8.42 5.52
N LEU A 313 -16.65 8.05 4.89
CA LEU A 313 -15.96 8.97 3.98
C LEU A 313 -16.94 9.47 2.90
N PRO A 314 -16.73 10.69 2.36
CA PRO A 314 -17.64 11.27 1.35
C PRO A 314 -17.71 10.45 0.05
N HIS A 315 -16.81 9.49 -0.11
CA HIS A 315 -16.70 8.61 -1.27
C HIS A 315 -17.76 7.50 -1.28
N GLU A 316 -18.08 7.02 -2.48
CA GLU A 316 -18.87 5.80 -2.64
C GLU A 316 -18.15 4.62 -1.97
N TYR A 317 -18.93 3.76 -1.31
CA TYR A 317 -18.40 2.61 -0.61
C TYR A 317 -19.23 1.35 -0.81
N GLN A 318 -18.54 0.22 -0.74
CA GLN A 318 -19.11 -1.11 -0.73
C GLN A 318 -18.73 -1.80 0.58
N VAL A 319 -19.70 -2.47 1.22
CA VAL A 319 -19.40 -3.38 2.33
C VAL A 319 -18.93 -4.70 1.74
N LEU A 320 -17.66 -5.02 1.92
CA LEU A 320 -17.10 -6.32 1.61
C LEU A 320 -17.44 -7.28 2.75
N ARG A 321 -17.82 -8.54 2.42
CA ARG A 321 -18.31 -9.57 3.36
C ARG A 321 -17.94 -9.30 4.83
N GLY A 322 -18.97 -9.06 5.64
CA GLY A 322 -18.87 -8.78 7.06
C GLY A 322 -20.13 -9.27 7.78
N ASP A 323 -20.09 -9.27 9.10
CA ASP A 323 -21.26 -9.50 9.94
C ASP A 323 -21.85 -8.16 10.42
N GLU A 324 -22.89 -8.20 11.25
CA GLU A 324 -23.50 -6.97 11.77
C GLU A 324 -22.58 -6.15 12.70
N THR A 325 -21.42 -6.69 13.06
CA THR A 325 -20.49 -6.12 14.04
C THR A 325 -19.24 -5.60 13.36
N SER A 326 -18.72 -6.29 12.34
CA SER A 326 -17.43 -6.00 11.72
C SER A 326 -17.29 -6.52 10.29
N GLY A 327 -16.36 -5.93 9.55
CA GLY A 327 -16.05 -6.32 8.17
C GLY A 327 -15.15 -5.30 7.49
N TRP A 328 -15.00 -5.42 6.17
CA TRP A 328 -14.20 -4.48 5.39
C TRP A 328 -15.10 -3.57 4.56
N LEU A 329 -14.74 -2.30 4.49
CA LEU A 329 -15.33 -1.31 3.60
C LEU A 329 -14.34 -1.03 2.48
N LYS A 330 -14.83 -1.01 1.24
CA LYS A 330 -14.08 -0.56 0.06
C LYS A 330 -14.63 0.79 -0.38
N TYR A 331 -13.83 1.83 -0.26
CA TYR A 331 -14.12 3.16 -0.76
C TYR A 331 -13.45 3.39 -2.12
N VAL A 332 -14.13 4.06 -3.05
CA VAL A 332 -13.52 4.54 -4.30
C VAL A 332 -12.96 5.94 -4.05
N ILE A 333 -11.63 6.06 -3.93
CA ILE A 333 -10.96 7.33 -3.60
C ILE A 333 -10.41 8.04 -4.83
N CYS A 334 -10.32 7.34 -5.95
CA CYS A 334 -10.00 7.90 -7.26
C CYS A 334 -10.77 7.04 -8.28
N ALA A 335 -11.69 7.67 -9.01
CA ALA A 335 -12.44 7.00 -10.07
C ALA A 335 -11.49 6.59 -11.21
N ALA A 336 -11.96 5.74 -12.12
CA ALA A 336 -11.17 5.34 -13.27
C ALA A 336 -10.86 6.56 -14.15
N GLU A 337 -9.60 7.00 -14.12
CA GLU A 337 -9.12 8.14 -14.90
C GLU A 337 -8.12 7.66 -15.95
N PRO A 338 -8.20 8.16 -17.21
CA PRO A 338 -7.22 7.85 -18.24
C PRO A 338 -5.84 8.41 -17.85
N LEU A 339 -4.80 7.64 -18.14
CA LEU A 339 -3.38 8.04 -18.04
C LEU A 339 -2.98 9.11 -19.04
#